data_AF-A0A0G0P0F6-F1
#
_entry.id   AF-A0A0G0P0F6-F1
#
_cell.length_a   1.000
_cell.length_b   1.000
_cell.length_c   1.000
_cell.angle_alpha   90.00
_cell.angle_beta   90.00
_cell.angle_gamma   90.00
#
_symmetry.space_group_name_H-M   'P 1'
#
loop_
_entity.id
_entity.type
_entity.pdbx_description
1 polymer ?
#
loop_
_entity_poly.entity_id
_entity_poly.type
_entity_poly.pdbx_seq_one_letter_code
_entity_poly.pdbx_strand_id
1 'polypeptide(L)'
;MKRINRQLFVVFLIFTFTVSPLSLTNIATLLQVDASQEITGYQEWNQSLTIDSDVTVAAGATLVINKGVNVSFTQKWLNLYVYGTLIVKGTGSAPVAVTHPKSNDCPSRFII
;
A
#
# COMPACT_ATOMS: atom_id res chain seq x y z
N MET A 1 41.76 -29.75 -10.86
CA MET A 1 41.18 -28.96 -9.77
C MET A 1 40.94 -27.53 -10.26
N LYS A 2 39.66 -27.14 -10.38
CA LYS A 2 39.11 -25.77 -10.32
C LYS A 2 39.72 -24.67 -11.22
N ARG A 3 38.92 -24.20 -12.19
CA ARG A 3 38.68 -22.74 -12.38
C ARG A 3 37.35 -22.50 -13.10
N ILE A 4 36.31 -22.94 -12.40
CA ILE A 4 34.87 -22.74 -12.58
C ILE A 4 34.47 -21.23 -12.44
N ASN A 5 35.33 -20.28 -12.83
CA ASN A 5 35.28 -18.93 -12.26
C ASN A 5 34.93 -17.79 -13.23
N ARG A 6 34.72 -18.05 -14.54
CA ARG A 6 34.31 -16.98 -15.46
C ARG A 6 32.86 -17.12 -15.94
N GLN A 7 32.48 -18.29 -16.43
CA GLN A 7 31.10 -18.54 -16.88
C GLN A 7 30.11 -18.66 -15.70
N LEU A 8 30.54 -19.26 -14.58
CA LEU A 8 29.70 -19.39 -13.38
C LEU A 8 29.44 -18.03 -12.69
N PHE A 9 30.38 -17.08 -12.83
CA PHE A 9 30.26 -15.73 -12.26
C PHE A 9 29.26 -14.88 -13.04
N VAL A 10 29.20 -15.02 -14.37
CA VAL A 10 28.23 -14.31 -15.23
C VAL A 10 26.81 -14.82 -15.00
N VAL A 11 26.63 -16.13 -14.84
CA VAL A 11 25.31 -16.72 -14.50
C VAL A 11 24.84 -16.28 -13.11
N PHE A 12 25.74 -16.17 -12.13
CA PHE A 12 25.41 -15.69 -10.79
C PHE A 12 24.96 -14.21 -10.82
N LEU A 13 25.59 -13.38 -11.65
CA LEU A 13 25.29 -11.95 -11.79
C LEU A 13 23.92 -11.72 -12.48
N ILE A 14 23.58 -12.56 -13.46
CA ILE A 14 22.25 -12.58 -14.10
C ILE A 14 21.20 -13.09 -13.12
N PHE A 15 21.49 -14.12 -12.32
CA PHE A 15 20.58 -14.62 -11.31
C PHE A 15 20.29 -13.54 -10.25
N THR A 16 21.30 -12.84 -9.76
CA THR A 16 21.09 -11.70 -8.82
C THR A 16 20.33 -10.53 -9.45
N PHE A 17 20.43 -10.33 -10.78
CA PHE A 17 19.65 -9.32 -11.48
C PHE A 17 18.18 -9.74 -11.64
N THR A 18 17.91 -11.05 -11.79
CA THR A 18 16.55 -11.61 -11.80
C THR A 18 15.92 -11.78 -10.42
N VAL A 19 16.72 -11.81 -9.34
CA VAL A 19 16.21 -11.77 -7.95
C VAL A 19 16.08 -10.34 -7.42
N SER A 20 16.48 -9.33 -8.20
CA SER A 20 15.85 -8.03 -8.02
C SER A 20 14.37 -8.26 -8.30
N PRO A 21 13.44 -8.03 -7.36
CA PRO A 21 12.11 -7.70 -7.83
C PRO A 21 12.35 -6.49 -8.71
N LEU A 22 12.22 -6.65 -10.03
CA LEU A 22 11.97 -5.53 -10.91
C LEU A 22 10.70 -4.91 -10.32
N SER A 23 10.88 -3.97 -9.40
CA SER A 23 9.78 -3.19 -8.88
C SER A 23 9.36 -2.38 -10.08
N LEU A 24 8.33 -2.87 -10.77
CA LEU A 24 7.67 -2.26 -11.92
C LEU A 24 7.00 -0.93 -11.55
N THR A 25 7.48 -0.24 -10.53
CA THR A 25 6.88 0.96 -9.95
C THR A 25 6.98 2.18 -10.87
N ASN A 26 7.70 2.11 -12.00
CA ASN A 26 7.95 3.28 -12.87
C ASN A 26 7.80 3.01 -14.39
N ILE A 27 6.86 2.17 -14.81
CA ILE A 27 6.44 2.12 -16.24
C ILE A 27 5.00 2.64 -16.43
N ALA A 28 4.29 3.00 -15.34
CA ALA A 28 2.96 3.61 -15.41
C ALA A 28 2.98 5.13 -15.71
N THR A 29 4.15 5.78 -15.72
CA THR A 29 4.29 7.23 -15.93
C THR A 29 4.02 7.71 -17.36
N LEU A 30 3.60 6.84 -18.28
CA LEU A 30 3.16 7.22 -19.63
C LEU A 30 1.65 7.00 -19.88
N LEU A 31 0.93 6.46 -18.90
CA LEU A 31 -0.54 6.36 -18.93
C LEU A 31 -1.03 6.75 -17.54
N GLN A 32 -1.38 8.03 -17.37
CA GLN A 32 -2.04 8.51 -16.16
C GLN A 32 -3.49 8.00 -16.14
N VAL A 33 -3.63 6.72 -15.83
CA VAL A 33 -4.85 6.15 -15.24
C VAL A 33 -4.71 6.44 -13.75
N ASP A 34 -5.77 6.90 -13.09
CA ASP A 34 -5.84 6.93 -11.62
C ASP A 34 -5.45 5.53 -11.12
N ALA A 35 -4.19 5.42 -10.67
CA ALA A 35 -3.61 4.13 -10.33
C ALA A 35 -4.19 3.70 -8.98
N SER A 36 -5.32 3.01 -9.00
CA SER A 36 -5.84 2.36 -7.81
C SER A 36 -4.84 1.30 -7.34
N GLN A 37 -4.49 1.34 -6.07
CA GLN A 37 -3.62 0.36 -5.45
C GLN A 37 -4.46 -0.87 -5.07
N GLU A 38 -4.15 -2.03 -5.64
CA GLU A 38 -4.82 -3.28 -5.29
C GLU A 38 -3.97 -4.16 -4.36
N ILE A 39 -4.58 -4.62 -3.27
CA ILE A 39 -4.01 -5.59 -2.32
C ILE A 39 -4.68 -6.94 -2.60
N THR A 40 -3.93 -7.88 -3.18
CA THR A 40 -4.42 -9.21 -3.59
C THR A 40 -4.04 -10.34 -2.63
N GLY A 41 -3.23 -10.04 -1.61
CA GLY A 41 -2.71 -11.03 -0.65
C GLY A 41 -2.66 -10.48 0.78
N TYR A 42 -1.66 -10.89 1.54
CA TYR A 42 -1.43 -10.36 2.88
C TYR A 42 -0.58 -9.08 2.81
N GLN A 43 -1.10 -7.98 3.37
CA GLN A 43 -0.42 -6.71 3.50
C GLN A 43 -0.50 -6.23 4.94
N GLU A 44 0.61 -5.71 5.47
CA GLU A 44 0.66 -5.17 6.83
C GLU A 44 1.20 -3.74 6.83
N TRP A 45 0.42 -2.82 7.39
CA TRP A 45 0.80 -1.44 7.65
C TRP A 45 1.32 -1.35 9.08
N ASN A 46 2.64 -1.20 9.17
CA ASN A 46 3.38 -1.10 10.44
C ASN A 46 3.78 0.34 10.80
N GLN A 47 3.60 1.27 9.85
CA GLN A 47 3.99 2.67 9.98
C GLN A 47 2.89 3.54 9.39
N SER A 48 2.81 4.78 9.85
CA SER A 48 1.90 5.78 9.30
C SER A 48 2.22 6.05 7.84
N LEU A 49 1.19 6.17 7.01
CA LEU A 49 1.33 6.36 5.57
C LEU A 49 0.30 7.35 5.03
N THR A 50 0.68 7.95 3.92
CA THR A 50 -0.18 8.86 3.16
C THR A 50 -0.61 8.16 1.88
N ILE A 51 -1.92 8.04 1.68
CA ILE A 51 -2.55 7.41 0.52
C ILE A 51 -2.94 8.49 -0.48
N ASP A 52 -2.43 8.40 -1.70
CA ASP A 52 -2.70 9.34 -2.79
C ASP A 52 -3.56 8.77 -3.93
N SER A 53 -3.99 7.51 -3.82
CA SER A 53 -4.92 6.87 -4.75
C SER A 53 -5.95 5.97 -4.04
N ASP A 54 -6.94 5.48 -4.77
CA ASP A 54 -7.90 4.53 -4.22
C ASP A 54 -7.19 3.22 -3.86
N VAL A 55 -7.42 2.71 -2.65
CA VAL A 55 -6.88 1.41 -2.22
C VAL A 55 -8.00 0.38 -2.23
N THR A 56 -7.79 -0.74 -2.92
CA THR A 56 -8.74 -1.85 -2.97
C THR A 56 -8.11 -3.10 -2.37
N VAL A 57 -8.72 -3.65 -1.32
CA VAL A 57 -8.39 -4.97 -0.78
C VAL A 57 -9.28 -5.99 -1.48
N ALA A 58 -8.68 -6.79 -2.36
CA ALA A 58 -9.39 -7.79 -3.15
C ALA A 58 -10.00 -8.90 -2.27
N ALA A 59 -10.97 -9.64 -2.81
CA ALA A 59 -11.52 -10.80 -2.14
C ALA A 59 -10.43 -11.84 -1.85
N GLY A 60 -10.42 -12.39 -0.63
CA GLY A 60 -9.38 -13.33 -0.18
C GLY A 60 -8.07 -12.69 0.27
N ALA A 61 -7.89 -11.38 0.06
CA ALA A 61 -6.76 -10.63 0.58
C ALA A 61 -6.96 -10.25 2.06
N THR A 62 -5.87 -9.96 2.76
CA THR A 62 -5.88 -9.53 4.16
C THR A 62 -5.02 -8.29 4.34
N LEU A 63 -5.63 -7.18 4.75
CA LEU A 63 -4.94 -5.96 5.15
C LEU A 63 -4.91 -5.86 6.68
N VAL A 64 -3.72 -5.74 7.26
CA VAL A 64 -3.50 -5.59 8.69
C VAL A 64 -2.96 -4.20 9.00
N ILE A 65 -3.66 -3.42 9.82
CA ILE A 65 -3.22 -2.11 10.30
C ILE A 65 -2.80 -2.24 11.76
N ASN A 66 -1.51 -2.04 12.04
CA ASN A 66 -0.97 -2.18 13.39
C ASN A 66 -1.31 -1.00 14.30
N LYS A 67 -1.18 -1.23 15.60
CA LYS A 67 -1.37 -0.21 16.63
C LYS A 67 -0.51 1.04 16.36
N GLY A 68 -1.08 2.22 16.61
CA GLY A 68 -0.37 3.50 16.44
C GLY A 68 -0.17 3.95 15.00
N VAL A 69 -0.72 3.25 14.01
CA VAL A 69 -0.63 3.65 12.60
C VAL A 69 -1.66 4.75 12.31
N ASN A 70 -1.20 5.81 11.64
CA ASN A 70 -2.05 6.85 11.07
C ASN A 70 -2.07 6.70 9.54
N VAL A 71 -3.26 6.52 8.99
CA VAL A 71 -3.52 6.45 7.55
C VAL A 71 -4.16 7.75 7.13
N SER A 72 -3.45 8.54 6.31
CA SER A 72 -3.92 9.84 5.85
C SER A 72 -4.18 9.82 4.34
N PHE A 73 -5.39 10.12 3.90
CA PHE A 73 -5.67 10.30 2.47
C PHE A 73 -5.28 11.72 2.03
N THR A 74 -4.69 11.88 0.84
CA THR A 74 -4.32 13.21 0.32
C THR A 74 -5.53 14.00 -0.17
N GLN A 75 -6.56 13.31 -0.65
CA GLN A 75 -7.74 13.89 -1.28
C GLN A 75 -9.02 13.32 -0.65
N LYS A 76 -10.09 14.11 -0.63
CA LYS A 76 -11.36 13.76 0.03
C LYS A 76 -12.14 12.66 -0.68
N TRP A 77 -11.89 12.47 -1.98
CA TRP A 77 -12.59 11.51 -2.81
C TRP A 77 -11.85 10.18 -2.94
N LEU A 78 -10.72 10.00 -2.25
CA LEU A 78 -10.00 8.73 -2.19
C LEU A 78 -10.65 7.79 -1.18
N ASN A 79 -10.73 6.53 -1.58
CA ASN A 79 -11.45 5.50 -0.86
C ASN A 79 -10.54 4.31 -0.54
N LEU A 80 -10.85 3.63 0.55
CA LEU A 80 -10.34 2.30 0.86
C LEU A 80 -11.49 1.30 0.70
N TYR A 81 -11.53 0.62 -0.43
CA TYR A 81 -12.46 -0.46 -0.71
C TYR A 81 -11.94 -1.75 -0.09
N VAL A 82 -12.78 -2.45 0.68
CA VAL A 82 -12.41 -3.73 1.29
C VAL A 82 -13.41 -4.80 0.88
N TYR A 83 -13.01 -5.65 -0.07
CA TYR A 83 -13.73 -6.85 -0.48
C TYR A 83 -13.18 -8.12 0.18
N GLY A 84 -12.00 -8.03 0.81
CA GLY A 84 -11.36 -9.09 1.58
C GLY A 84 -11.48 -8.89 3.09
N THR A 85 -10.39 -9.13 3.82
CA THR A 85 -10.31 -9.01 5.29
C THR A 85 -9.52 -7.77 5.69
N LEU A 86 -10.07 -6.97 6.61
CA LEU A 86 -9.37 -5.85 7.25
C LEU A 86 -9.22 -6.12 8.75
N ILE A 87 -7.97 -6.16 9.24
CA ILE A 87 -7.64 -6.38 10.66
C ILE A 87 -7.01 -5.11 11.21
N VAL A 88 -7.70 -4.44 12.13
CA VAL A 88 -7.20 -3.24 12.81
C VAL A 88 -6.79 -3.59 14.24
N LYS A 89 -5.48 -3.52 14.53
CA LYS A 89 -4.90 -3.89 15.83
C LYS A 89 -4.72 -2.70 16.78
N GLY A 90 -5.53 -1.65 16.65
CA GLY A 90 -5.47 -0.46 17.52
C GLY A 90 -5.77 -0.79 18.98
N THR A 91 -5.12 -0.07 19.91
CA THR A 91 -5.39 -0.18 21.35
C THR A 91 -5.70 1.19 21.95
N GLY A 92 -6.27 1.23 23.16
CA GLY A 92 -6.54 2.51 23.84
C GLY A 92 -5.29 3.37 24.07
N SER A 93 -4.13 2.75 24.27
CA SER A 93 -2.83 3.43 24.41
C SER A 93 -2.15 3.73 23.07
N ALA A 94 -2.57 3.08 21.98
CA ALA A 94 -1.99 3.23 20.65
C ALA A 94 -3.10 3.07 19.58
N PRO A 95 -3.96 4.10 19.42
CA PRO A 95 -5.08 4.04 18.51
C PRO A 95 -4.62 3.96 17.05
N VAL A 96 -5.48 3.43 16.18
CA VAL A 96 -5.32 3.54 14.73
C VAL A 96 -6.22 4.67 14.25
N ALA A 97 -5.65 5.62 13.51
CA ALA A 97 -6.38 6.75 12.95
C ALA A 97 -6.42 6.64 11.43
N VAL A 98 -7.61 6.83 10.85
CA VAL A 98 -7.80 6.95 9.41
C VAL A 98 -8.42 8.32 9.16
N THR A 99 -7.74 9.17 8.40
CA THR A 99 -8.13 10.58 8.24
C THR A 99 -8.15 11.01 6.79
N HIS A 100 -9.19 11.75 6.42
CA HIS A 100 -9.30 12.48 5.16
C HIS A 100 -9.00 13.96 5.37
N PRO A 101 -8.60 14.69 4.30
CA PRO A 101 -8.45 16.14 4.40
C PRO A 101 -9.80 16.77 4.78
N LYS A 102 -9.77 17.73 5.70
CA LYS A 102 -10.99 18.45 6.10
C LYS A 102 -11.61 19.11 4.88
N SER A 103 -12.86 18.74 4.56
CA SER A 103 -13.68 19.54 3.66
C SER A 103 -14.30 20.69 4.45
N ASN A 104 -14.11 21.91 3.96
CA ASN A 104 -14.78 23.14 4.40
C ASN A 104 -16.27 23.21 3.99
N ASP A 105 -16.84 22.12 3.47
CA ASP A 105 -18.20 22.01 2.89
C ASP A 105 -19.32 21.68 3.90
N CYS A 106 -19.17 21.99 5.19
CA CYS A 106 -20.28 21.84 6.12
C CYS A 106 -20.98 23.19 6.35
N PRO A 107 -22.09 23.52 5.64
CA PRO A 107 -23.03 24.50 6.18
C PRO A 107 -23.73 23.82 7.36
N SER A 108 -23.51 24.37 8.55
CA SER A 108 -24.20 24.02 9.78
C SER A 108 -25.72 23.94 9.57
N ARG A 109 -26.26 22.75 9.31
CA ARG A 109 -27.70 22.47 9.40
C ARG A 109 -27.92 21.12 10.05
N PHE A 110 -27.79 21.14 11.37
CA PHE A 110 -28.36 20.13 12.24
C PHE A 110 -29.84 20.51 12.45
N ILE A 111 -30.75 19.76 11.81
CA ILE A 111 -32.17 19.77 12.19
C ILE A 111 -32.41 18.41 12.83
N ILE A 112 -32.78 18.45 14.10
CA ILE A 112 -33.41 17.33 14.83
C ILE A 112 -34.89 17.30 14.49
#